data_AF-A0AAE3VFH2-F1
#
_entry.id   AF-A0AAE3VFH2-F1
#
_cell.length_a   1.000
_cell.length_b   1.000
_cell.length_c   1.000
_cell.angle_alpha   90.00
_cell.angle_beta   90.00
_cell.angle_gamma   90.00
#
_symmetry.space_group_name_H-M   'P 1'
#
loop_
_entity.id
_entity.type
_entity.pdbx_description
1 polymer ?
#
loop_
_entity_poly.entity_id
_entity_poly.type
_entity_poly.pdbx_seq_one_letter_code
_entity_poly.pdbx_strand_id
1 'polypeptide(L)'
;MKQSLVKIVLVFLISLAYGTTTSWADFDQGGGADPFALASEALVLTVADVGPFTYSGVAQTPNPLVTYGDFTLLKDRDYTLAYANNLNAGEATMTVTVNIGNGTTVVDKLFTIEKATITVTPDADQTKIFRDDDPVLTYTSTPAVTGETAVFTGALGRIAGENVYDGPYAITIGSLKLADGQDGNAFQKDNYTLE
;
A
#
# COMPACT_ATOMS: atom_id res chain seq x y z
N MET A 1 18.00 36.71 -21.50
CA MET A 1 17.53 35.63 -20.60
C MET A 1 16.08 35.93 -20.25
N LYS A 2 15.17 35.00 -20.60
CA LYS A 2 13.72 35.17 -20.38
C LYS A 2 13.45 35.29 -18.89
N GLN A 3 12.81 36.40 -18.50
CA GLN A 3 12.15 36.50 -17.21
C GLN A 3 11.03 35.44 -17.17
N SER A 4 11.00 34.63 -16.13
CA SER A 4 9.80 33.88 -15.76
C SER A 4 9.48 34.23 -14.32
N LEU A 5 8.55 35.16 -14.20
CA LEU A 5 7.96 35.64 -12.97
C LEU A 5 7.01 34.53 -12.49
N VAL A 6 7.42 33.74 -11.49
CA VAL A 6 6.50 32.80 -10.84
C VAL A 6 5.54 33.64 -10.00
N LYS A 7 4.32 33.80 -10.51
CA LYS A 7 3.20 34.43 -9.80
C LYS A 7 2.87 33.60 -8.56
N ILE A 8 3.45 33.95 -7.42
CA ILE A 8 2.94 33.56 -6.11
C ILE A 8 1.68 34.41 -5.90
N VAL A 9 0.52 33.85 -6.25
CA VAL A 9 -0.77 34.41 -5.81
C VAL A 9 -0.94 33.99 -4.36
N LEU A 10 -0.38 34.80 -3.46
CA LEU A 10 -0.62 34.73 -2.03
C LEU A 10 -2.05 35.27 -1.81
N VAL A 11 -3.00 34.37 -1.54
CA VAL A 11 -4.37 34.76 -1.16
C VAL A 11 -4.30 35.36 0.25
N PHE A 12 -4.20 36.68 0.32
CA PHE A 12 -4.42 37.43 1.55
C PHE A 12 -5.94 37.49 1.80
N LEU A 13 -6.45 36.63 2.69
CA LEU A 13 -7.71 36.93 3.38
C LEU A 13 -7.43 38.02 4.40
N ILE A 14 -7.44 39.27 3.96
CA ILE A 14 -7.53 40.41 4.86
C ILE A 14 -9.01 40.78 4.92
N SER A 15 -9.67 40.29 5.96
CA SER A 15 -10.91 40.91 6.44
C SER A 15 -10.54 42.25 7.07
N LEU A 16 -10.49 43.30 6.26
CA LEU A 16 -10.43 44.66 6.74
C LEU A 16 -11.87 45.14 6.95
N ALA A 17 -12.35 45.01 8.18
CA ALA A 17 -13.48 45.82 8.62
C ALA A 17 -13.01 47.28 8.68
N TYR A 18 -13.25 48.04 7.62
CA TYR A 18 -13.28 49.49 7.70
C TYR A 18 -14.66 49.97 7.28
N GLY A 19 -15.31 50.65 8.22
CA GLY A 19 -16.55 51.36 7.99
C GLY A 19 -16.36 52.57 7.09
N THR A 20 -17.49 52.91 6.46
CA THR A 20 -17.94 54.21 5.94
C THR A 20 -17.27 54.81 4.69
N THR A 21 -18.04 54.65 3.60
CA THR A 21 -18.45 55.66 2.61
C THR A 21 -17.39 56.33 1.74
N THR A 22 -17.28 55.84 0.51
CA THR A 22 -17.47 56.71 -0.67
C THR A 22 -18.42 56.01 -1.64
N SER A 23 -19.47 56.75 -2.00
CA SER A 23 -20.52 56.38 -2.97
C SER A 23 -19.95 55.75 -4.23
N TRP A 24 -20.39 54.53 -4.54
CA TRP A 24 -20.19 53.86 -5.84
C TRP A 24 -21.47 53.91 -6.69
N ALA A 25 -22.36 54.89 -6.46
CA ALA A 25 -23.70 54.87 -7.04
C ALA A 25 -23.80 55.22 -8.54
N ASP A 26 -22.70 55.48 -9.27
CA ASP A 26 -22.75 55.94 -10.67
C ASP A 26 -22.04 55.02 -11.69
N PHE A 27 -22.04 53.70 -11.47
CA PHE A 27 -21.67 52.75 -12.53
C PHE A 27 -22.60 51.52 -12.54
N ASP A 28 -23.91 51.76 -12.67
CA ASP A 28 -24.82 50.74 -13.22
C ASP A 28 -24.69 50.77 -14.76
N GLN A 29 -23.66 50.10 -15.28
CA GLN A 29 -23.60 49.73 -16.69
C GLN A 29 -24.18 48.32 -16.83
N GLY A 30 -25.51 48.26 -16.85
CA GLY A 30 -26.34 47.22 -17.45
C GLY A 30 -25.99 45.79 -17.08
N GLY A 31 -26.84 45.16 -16.24
CA GLY A 31 -26.78 43.80 -15.68
C GLY A 31 -26.13 42.64 -16.46
N GLY A 32 -24.90 42.81 -16.91
CA GLY A 32 -23.96 41.81 -17.35
C GLY A 32 -23.09 41.41 -16.16
N ALA A 33 -22.65 40.16 -16.17
CA ALA A 33 -21.75 39.64 -15.14
C ALA A 33 -20.54 40.57 -15.00
N ASP A 34 -20.17 40.90 -13.75
CA ASP A 34 -18.99 41.70 -13.44
C ASP A 34 -17.77 41.11 -14.17
N PRO A 35 -17.15 41.84 -15.13
CA PRO A 35 -16.03 41.34 -15.92
C PRO A 35 -14.76 41.11 -15.09
N PHE A 36 -14.76 41.52 -13.81
CA PHE A 36 -13.71 41.27 -12.83
C PHE A 36 -14.13 40.29 -11.74
N ALA A 37 -15.29 39.63 -11.87
CA ALA A 37 -15.63 38.51 -11.02
C ALA A 37 -14.59 37.41 -11.22
N LEU A 38 -13.67 37.29 -10.27
CA LEU A 38 -12.87 36.08 -10.13
C LEU A 38 -13.84 34.95 -9.80
N ALA A 39 -14.02 34.02 -10.74
CA ALA A 39 -14.67 32.76 -10.44
C ALA A 39 -13.87 32.10 -9.32
N SER A 40 -14.42 32.12 -8.10
CA SER A 40 -13.83 31.45 -6.96
C SER A 40 -14.21 29.98 -7.07
N GLU A 41 -13.33 29.19 -7.67
CA GLU A 41 -13.40 27.75 -7.54
C GLU A 41 -12.58 27.33 -6.32
N ALA A 42 -13.19 26.50 -5.46
CA ALA A 42 -12.47 25.93 -4.34
C ALA A 42 -11.42 24.96 -4.88
N LEU A 43 -10.15 25.25 -4.61
CA LEU A 43 -9.06 24.33 -4.92
C LEU A 43 -9.19 23.09 -4.03
N VAL A 44 -9.18 21.91 -4.65
CA VAL A 44 -9.33 20.63 -3.96
C VAL A 44 -7.97 20.00 -3.72
N LEU A 45 -7.71 19.60 -2.49
CA LEU A 45 -6.56 18.76 -2.15
C LEU A 45 -6.89 17.31 -2.54
N THR A 46 -6.04 16.69 -3.36
CA THR A 46 -6.15 15.27 -3.71
C THR A 46 -4.87 14.53 -3.33
N VAL A 47 -5.04 13.31 -2.83
CA VAL A 47 -3.96 12.36 -2.52
C VAL A 47 -4.30 11.07 -3.24
N ALA A 48 -3.49 10.68 -4.22
CA ALA A 48 -3.69 9.45 -4.98
C ALA A 48 -3.58 8.21 -4.08
N ASP A 49 -4.34 7.16 -4.42
CA ASP A 49 -4.18 5.84 -3.82
C ASP A 49 -2.82 5.24 -4.15
N VAL A 50 -2.35 4.36 -3.28
CA VAL A 50 -1.10 3.60 -3.42
C VAL A 50 -1.35 2.13 -3.10
N GLY A 51 -0.53 1.25 -3.66
CA GLY A 51 -0.67 -0.20 -3.48
C GLY A 51 -1.78 -0.82 -4.34
N PRO A 52 -2.08 -2.12 -4.14
CA PRO A 52 -1.48 -3.00 -3.13
C PRO A 52 0.02 -3.25 -3.37
N PHE A 53 0.75 -3.57 -2.30
CA PHE A 53 2.13 -4.06 -2.35
C PHE A 53 2.15 -5.52 -1.89
N THR A 54 3.25 -6.24 -2.13
CA THR A 54 3.46 -7.58 -1.57
C THR A 54 4.55 -7.50 -0.50
N TYR A 55 4.39 -8.27 0.58
CA TYR A 55 5.41 -8.40 1.61
C TYR A 55 6.77 -8.77 1.00
N SER A 56 7.79 -8.00 1.34
CA SER A 56 9.14 -8.13 0.77
C SER A 56 10.25 -8.14 1.83
N GLY A 57 9.90 -8.24 3.12
CA GLY A 57 10.85 -8.16 4.24
C GLY A 57 11.35 -6.75 4.54
N VAL A 58 10.87 -5.73 3.83
CA VAL A 58 11.23 -4.32 4.07
C VAL A 58 9.99 -3.44 4.18
N ALA A 59 10.14 -2.33 4.90
CA ALA A 59 9.08 -1.37 5.09
C ALA A 59 8.69 -0.69 3.75
N GLN A 60 7.40 -0.69 3.43
CA GLN A 60 6.84 -0.05 2.25
C GLN A 60 6.66 1.45 2.49
N THR A 61 7.31 2.29 1.68
CA THR A 61 7.25 3.75 1.80
C THR A 61 6.85 4.40 0.47
N PRO A 62 5.61 4.18 -0.01
CA PRO A 62 5.17 4.68 -1.30
C PRO A 62 5.02 6.21 -1.32
N ASN A 63 5.39 6.83 -2.44
CA ASN A 63 5.26 8.27 -2.63
C ASN A 63 4.05 8.58 -3.53
N PRO A 64 2.92 9.08 -2.99
CA PRO A 64 1.72 9.34 -3.78
C PRO A 64 1.87 10.60 -4.64
N LEU A 65 1.05 10.70 -5.68
CA LEU A 65 0.77 11.99 -6.32
C LEU A 65 -0.14 12.81 -5.40
N VAL A 66 0.29 14.02 -5.04
CA VAL A 66 -0.49 14.96 -4.23
C VAL A 66 -0.69 16.23 -5.04
N THR A 67 -1.94 16.69 -5.19
CA THR A 67 -2.27 17.94 -5.90
C THR A 67 -3.16 18.86 -5.09
N TYR A 68 -3.04 20.17 -5.34
CA TYR A 68 -3.97 21.17 -4.85
C TYR A 68 -4.53 21.95 -6.05
N GLY A 69 -5.75 21.60 -6.47
CA GLY A 69 -6.24 21.89 -7.82
C GLY A 69 -5.30 21.28 -8.87
N ASP A 70 -4.87 22.09 -9.84
CA ASP A 70 -3.98 21.67 -10.93
C ASP A 70 -2.49 21.64 -10.54
N PHE A 71 -2.14 22.11 -9.33
CA PHE A 71 -0.76 22.16 -8.88
C PHE A 71 -0.34 20.84 -8.25
N THR A 72 0.69 20.20 -8.82
CA THR A 72 1.36 19.07 -8.17
C THR A 72 2.27 19.57 -7.07
N LEU A 73 2.11 19.01 -5.87
CA LEU A 73 2.91 19.35 -4.71
C LEU A 73 4.21 18.53 -4.70
N LEU A 74 5.27 19.09 -4.13
CA LEU A 74 6.57 18.44 -4.00
C LEU A 74 6.80 17.95 -2.56
N LYS A 75 7.21 16.68 -2.44
CA LYS A 75 7.61 16.09 -1.16
C LYS A 75 8.76 16.88 -0.54
N ASP A 76 8.76 16.97 0.78
CA ASP A 76 9.71 17.67 1.65
C ASP A 76 9.74 19.20 1.50
N ARG A 77 9.04 19.75 0.48
CA ARG A 77 8.77 21.19 0.34
C ARG A 77 7.35 21.55 0.76
N ASP A 78 6.37 20.92 0.15
CA ASP A 78 4.95 21.24 0.29
C ASP A 78 4.23 20.21 1.18
N TYR A 79 4.76 18.99 1.29
CA TYR A 79 4.22 17.97 2.17
C TYR A 79 5.28 17.01 2.69
N THR A 80 4.97 16.34 3.80
CA THR A 80 5.77 15.25 4.38
C THR A 80 4.94 13.99 4.50
N LEU A 81 5.61 12.84 4.59
CA LEU A 81 4.97 11.52 4.73
C LEU A 81 5.43 10.84 6.01
N ALA A 82 4.50 10.18 6.69
CA ALA A 82 4.77 9.24 7.78
C ALA A 82 4.01 7.93 7.51
N TYR A 83 4.50 6.82 8.06
CA TYR A 83 3.92 5.50 7.84
C TYR A 83 3.79 4.74 9.15
N ALA A 84 2.74 3.93 9.24
CA ALA A 84 2.51 2.97 10.33
C ALA A 84 2.09 1.61 9.74
N ASN A 85 2.46 0.53 10.44
CA ASN A 85 2.15 -0.85 10.05
C ASN A 85 2.60 -1.22 8.63
N ASN A 86 3.68 -0.60 8.15
CA ASN A 86 4.09 -0.66 6.74
C ASN A 86 5.14 -1.73 6.43
N LEU A 87 5.44 -2.63 7.37
CA LEU A 87 6.41 -3.72 7.15
C LEU A 87 5.71 -5.05 6.82
N ASN A 88 4.82 -5.48 7.71
CA ASN A 88 4.15 -6.77 7.65
C ASN A 88 2.95 -6.75 6.70
N ALA A 89 2.54 -7.93 6.23
CA ALA A 89 1.30 -8.08 5.48
C ALA A 89 0.10 -7.64 6.34
N GLY A 90 -0.83 -6.92 5.72
CA GLY A 90 -1.97 -6.31 6.39
C GLY A 90 -2.31 -4.93 5.83
N GLU A 91 -3.06 -4.15 6.59
CA GLU A 91 -3.40 -2.77 6.27
C GLU A 91 -2.38 -1.82 6.89
N ALA A 92 -1.75 -1.01 6.06
CA ALA A 92 -0.79 0.01 6.44
C ALA A 92 -1.41 1.41 6.30
N THR A 93 -0.94 2.35 7.11
CA THR A 93 -1.38 3.74 7.07
C THR A 93 -0.26 4.64 6.57
N MET A 94 -0.57 5.48 5.59
CA MET A 94 0.25 6.61 5.15
C MET A 94 -0.41 7.91 5.58
N THR A 95 0.31 8.71 6.37
CA THR A 95 -0.12 10.04 6.80
C THR A 95 0.58 11.08 5.96
N VAL A 96 -0.19 11.86 5.20
CA VAL A 96 0.30 12.98 4.39
C VAL A 96 0.02 14.29 5.13
N THR A 97 1.07 14.99 5.52
CA THR A 97 0.95 16.33 6.12
C THR A 97 1.30 17.37 5.07
N VAL A 98 0.30 18.12 4.61
CA VAL A 98 0.41 19.13 3.55
C VAL A 98 0.45 20.52 4.18
N ASN A 99 1.46 21.31 3.82
CA ASN A 99 1.68 22.68 4.31
C ASN A 99 1.55 23.65 3.12
N ILE A 100 0.43 24.37 3.05
CA ILE A 100 0.15 25.35 1.99
C ILE A 100 -0.20 26.69 2.64
N GLY A 101 0.55 27.73 2.30
CA GLY A 101 0.40 29.04 2.94
C GLY A 101 0.66 28.95 4.45
N ASN A 102 -0.30 29.43 5.25
CA ASN A 102 -0.23 29.39 6.71
C ASN A 102 -1.01 28.20 7.32
N GLY A 103 -1.53 27.30 6.48
CA GLY A 103 -2.35 26.16 6.91
C GLY A 103 -1.61 24.83 6.83
N THR A 104 -1.97 23.91 7.72
CA THR A 104 -1.54 22.52 7.71
C THR A 104 -2.76 21.61 7.64
N THR A 105 -2.77 20.70 6.68
CA THR A 105 -3.82 19.67 6.52
C THR A 105 -3.18 18.30 6.61
N VAL A 106 -3.80 17.40 7.36
CA VAL A 106 -3.37 16.01 7.51
C VAL A 106 -4.38 15.08 6.85
N VAL A 107 -3.90 14.19 6.00
CA VAL A 107 -4.72 13.19 5.30
C VAL A 107 -4.13 11.81 5.54
N ASP A 108 -4.91 10.90 6.12
CA ASP A 108 -4.55 9.49 6.22
C ASP A 108 -5.09 8.71 5.02
N LYS A 109 -4.24 7.87 4.44
CA LYS A 109 -4.57 6.93 3.37
C LYS A 109 -4.15 5.54 3.79
N LEU A 110 -5.07 4.60 3.62
CA LEU A 110 -4.81 3.18 3.85
C LEU A 110 -4.29 2.55 2.57
N PHE A 111 -3.37 1.61 2.70
CA PHE A 111 -2.94 0.75 1.59
C PHE A 111 -2.68 -0.67 2.09
N THR A 112 -2.88 -1.64 1.21
CA THR A 112 -2.71 -3.06 1.54
C THR A 112 -1.30 -3.54 1.24
N ILE A 113 -0.74 -4.32 2.16
CA ILE A 113 0.43 -5.16 1.94
C ILE A 113 -0.06 -6.61 1.92
N GLU A 114 -0.10 -7.20 0.75
CA GLU A 114 -0.48 -8.60 0.52
C GLU A 114 0.61 -9.54 1.03
N LYS A 115 0.20 -10.76 1.36
CA LYS A 115 1.10 -11.82 1.79
C LYS A 115 1.99 -12.27 0.62
N ALA A 116 3.23 -12.61 0.91
CA ALA A 116 4.08 -13.29 -0.06
C ALA A 116 3.72 -14.79 -0.13
N THR A 117 3.78 -15.37 -1.32
CA THR A 117 3.53 -16.81 -1.48
C THR A 117 4.78 -17.61 -1.18
N ILE A 118 4.63 -18.71 -0.43
CA ILE A 118 5.58 -19.81 -0.34
C ILE A 118 4.92 -21.04 -0.97
N THR A 119 5.53 -21.54 -2.03
CA THR A 119 5.14 -22.77 -2.71
C THR A 119 5.95 -23.95 -2.19
N VAL A 120 5.27 -25.06 -1.89
CA VAL A 120 5.90 -26.34 -1.57
C VAL A 120 5.80 -27.28 -2.76
N THR A 121 6.94 -27.82 -3.18
CA THR A 121 7.03 -28.81 -4.25
C THR A 121 7.44 -30.16 -3.67
N PRO A 122 6.59 -31.19 -3.72
CA PRO A 122 6.97 -32.54 -3.31
C PRO A 122 8.17 -33.03 -4.12
N ASP A 123 9.10 -33.71 -3.45
CA ASP A 123 10.24 -34.29 -4.14
C ASP A 123 9.79 -35.41 -5.08
N ALA A 124 10.50 -35.57 -6.19
CA ALA A 124 10.20 -36.61 -7.18
C ALA A 124 10.50 -38.02 -6.64
N ASP A 125 9.92 -39.03 -7.30
CA ASP A 125 10.21 -40.45 -7.10
C ASP A 125 10.01 -40.99 -5.67
N GLN A 126 9.16 -40.33 -4.89
CA GLN A 126 8.73 -40.82 -3.58
C GLN A 126 7.77 -42.01 -3.74
N THR A 127 7.96 -43.06 -2.93
CA THR A 127 7.23 -44.33 -3.08
C THR A 127 6.63 -44.81 -1.76
N LYS A 128 5.53 -45.57 -1.87
CA LYS A 128 4.90 -46.30 -0.77
C LYS A 128 4.91 -47.79 -1.10
N ILE A 129 5.32 -48.63 -0.15
CA ILE A 129 5.18 -50.09 -0.28
C ILE A 129 3.73 -50.50 0.01
N PHE A 130 3.19 -51.41 -0.80
CA PHE A 130 1.81 -51.87 -0.65
C PHE A 130 1.57 -52.46 0.74
N ARG A 131 0.49 -52.02 1.40
CA ARG A 131 0.10 -52.38 2.79
C ARG A 131 1.00 -51.87 3.90
N ASP A 132 2.11 -51.21 3.61
CA ASP A 132 2.88 -50.51 4.63
C ASP A 132 2.17 -49.21 5.03
N ASP A 133 2.61 -48.65 6.15
CA ASP A 133 2.21 -47.31 6.58
C ASP A 133 2.67 -46.24 5.58
N ASP A 134 2.07 -45.06 5.67
CA ASP A 134 2.42 -43.93 4.82
C ASP A 134 3.85 -43.46 5.10
N PRO A 135 4.69 -43.29 4.06
CA PRO A 135 6.02 -42.74 4.26
C PRO A 135 5.92 -41.28 4.68
N VAL A 136 6.94 -40.80 5.38
CA VAL A 136 7.13 -39.35 5.57
C VAL A 136 7.55 -38.78 4.22
N LEU A 137 6.70 -37.93 3.66
CA LEU A 137 6.96 -37.28 2.37
C LEU A 137 7.88 -36.07 2.55
N THR A 138 8.86 -35.93 1.66
CA THR A 138 9.81 -34.83 1.59
C THR A 138 9.43 -33.82 0.51
N TYR A 139 9.97 -32.61 0.64
CA TYR A 139 9.65 -31.50 -0.23
C TYR A 139 10.72 -30.42 -0.22
N THR A 140 10.65 -29.56 -1.24
CA THR A 140 11.35 -28.28 -1.32
C THR A 140 10.37 -27.12 -1.26
N SER A 141 10.83 -25.92 -0.89
CA SER A 141 9.97 -24.73 -0.80
C SER A 141 10.61 -23.49 -1.42
N THR A 142 9.82 -22.68 -2.14
CA THR A 142 10.23 -21.42 -2.79
C THR A 142 9.06 -20.44 -2.90
N PRO A 143 9.25 -19.12 -3.00
CA PRO A 143 10.45 -18.35 -2.71
C PRO A 143 10.57 -18.01 -1.22
N ALA A 144 11.81 -17.81 -0.75
CA ALA A 144 12.07 -17.12 0.50
C ALA A 144 12.27 -15.63 0.21
N VAL A 145 11.59 -14.74 0.95
CA VAL A 145 12.07 -13.36 1.09
C VAL A 145 13.52 -13.42 1.55
N THR A 146 14.41 -12.64 0.93
CA THR A 146 15.85 -12.76 1.16
C THR A 146 16.17 -12.54 2.64
N GLY A 147 16.87 -13.51 3.23
CA GLY A 147 17.25 -13.48 4.65
C GLY A 147 16.22 -14.08 5.61
N GLU A 148 15.05 -14.48 5.12
CA GLU A 148 14.06 -15.22 5.91
C GLU A 148 14.11 -16.72 5.61
N THR A 149 13.93 -17.54 6.65
CA THR A 149 13.86 -19.00 6.52
C THR A 149 12.49 -19.46 6.97
N ALA A 150 11.70 -19.99 6.04
CA ALA A 150 10.37 -20.51 6.34
C ALA A 150 10.43 -21.65 7.37
N VAL A 151 9.45 -21.67 8.27
CA VAL A 151 9.29 -22.73 9.26
C VAL A 151 7.98 -23.44 8.99
N PHE A 152 8.04 -24.77 8.97
CA PHE A 152 6.89 -25.63 8.69
C PHE A 152 6.60 -26.54 9.88
N THR A 153 5.33 -26.91 10.03
CA THR A 153 4.88 -27.97 10.93
C THR A 153 3.90 -28.87 10.20
N GLY A 154 3.69 -30.08 10.73
CA GLY A 154 2.90 -31.10 10.05
C GLY A 154 3.70 -31.77 8.94
N ALA A 155 2.98 -32.41 8.02
CA ALA A 155 3.55 -33.15 6.90
C ALA A 155 2.62 -33.12 5.69
N LEU A 156 3.21 -33.25 4.51
CA LEU A 156 2.46 -33.55 3.29
C LEU A 156 1.67 -34.85 3.45
N GLY A 157 0.55 -34.91 2.76
CA GLY A 157 -0.32 -36.08 2.74
C GLY A 157 -0.32 -36.76 1.37
N ARG A 158 -0.95 -37.92 1.30
CA ARG A 158 -1.36 -38.54 0.04
C ARG A 158 -2.86 -38.81 0.08
N ILE A 159 -3.47 -38.99 -1.09
CA ILE A 159 -4.84 -39.49 -1.15
C ILE A 159 -4.89 -40.91 -0.57
N ALA A 160 -5.86 -41.18 0.31
CA ALA A 160 -6.07 -42.50 0.91
C ALA A 160 -6.45 -43.54 -0.15
N GLY A 161 -5.89 -44.74 -0.03
CA GLY A 161 -6.15 -45.85 -0.94
C GLY A 161 -4.92 -46.71 -1.17
N GLU A 162 -5.14 -47.93 -1.66
CA GLU A 162 -4.09 -48.91 -1.96
C GLU A 162 -4.13 -49.37 -3.44
N ASN A 163 -4.95 -48.70 -4.28
CA ASN A 163 -5.05 -49.01 -5.70
C ASN A 163 -3.83 -48.47 -6.46
N VAL A 164 -3.05 -49.35 -7.07
CA VAL A 164 -1.87 -49.03 -7.89
C VAL A 164 -2.16 -48.95 -9.39
N TYR A 165 -3.40 -49.23 -9.80
CA TYR A 165 -3.77 -49.40 -11.22
C TYR A 165 -3.79 -48.07 -12.01
N ASP A 166 -4.04 -46.93 -11.35
CA ASP A 166 -4.26 -45.63 -12.00
C ASP A 166 -3.06 -44.66 -11.92
N GLY A 167 -1.87 -45.17 -11.59
CA GLY A 167 -0.64 -44.37 -11.49
C GLY A 167 -0.26 -44.00 -10.04
N PRO A 168 0.78 -43.15 -9.85
CA PRO A 168 1.24 -42.78 -8.51
C PRO A 168 0.15 -41.99 -7.75
N TYR A 169 0.11 -42.15 -6.43
CA TYR A 169 -0.82 -41.38 -5.58
C TYR A 169 -0.51 -39.89 -5.66
N ALA A 170 -1.54 -39.06 -5.87
CA ALA A 170 -1.37 -37.62 -5.77
C ALA A 170 -0.96 -37.23 -4.34
N ILE A 171 0.16 -36.49 -4.25
CA ILE A 171 0.60 -35.85 -3.01
C ILE A 171 -0.27 -34.62 -2.79
N THR A 172 -0.70 -34.42 -1.55
CA THR A 172 -1.52 -33.29 -1.11
C THR A 172 -0.78 -32.51 -0.03
N ILE A 173 -1.25 -31.29 0.27
CA ILE A 173 -0.67 -30.48 1.35
C ILE A 173 -0.79 -31.16 2.73
N GLY A 174 -1.73 -32.10 2.89
CA GLY A 174 -1.92 -32.84 4.13
C GLY A 174 -2.14 -31.90 5.31
N SER A 175 -1.29 -32.05 6.33
CA SER A 175 -1.29 -31.21 7.54
C SER A 175 -0.21 -30.13 7.53
N LEU A 176 0.54 -30.02 6.43
CA LEU A 176 1.64 -29.08 6.30
C LEU A 176 1.13 -27.65 6.38
N LYS A 177 1.75 -26.85 7.25
CA LYS A 177 1.43 -25.44 7.44
C LYS A 177 2.66 -24.64 7.85
N LEU A 178 2.64 -23.35 7.56
CA LEU A 178 3.63 -22.41 8.08
C LEU A 178 3.48 -22.22 9.59
N ALA A 179 4.60 -22.02 10.26
CA ALA A 179 4.70 -21.69 11.67
C ALA A 179 5.63 -20.48 11.85
N ASP A 180 5.49 -19.78 12.97
CA ASP A 180 6.41 -18.70 13.30
C ASP A 180 7.80 -19.26 13.64
N GLY A 181 8.82 -18.48 13.31
CA GLY A 181 10.20 -18.77 13.64
C GLY A 181 10.42 -18.93 15.14
N GLN A 182 11.34 -19.82 15.49
CA GLN A 182 11.78 -20.08 16.87
C GLN A 182 13.30 -19.87 16.96
N ASP A 183 13.83 -19.79 18.17
CA ASP A 183 15.28 -19.78 18.44
C ASP A 183 16.07 -18.71 17.65
N GLY A 184 15.49 -17.52 17.51
CA GLY A 184 16.11 -16.38 16.83
C GLY A 184 15.80 -16.28 15.32
N ASN A 185 15.02 -17.21 14.76
CA ASN A 185 14.43 -17.03 13.45
C ASN A 185 13.25 -16.04 13.54
N ALA A 186 13.33 -14.91 12.84
CA ALA A 186 12.33 -13.85 12.85
C ALA A 186 11.16 -14.07 11.87
N PHE A 187 11.11 -15.22 11.19
CA PHE A 187 10.04 -15.56 10.25
C PHE A 187 8.65 -15.44 10.90
N GLN A 188 7.77 -14.66 10.29
CA GLN A 188 6.38 -14.48 10.76
C GLN A 188 5.45 -15.10 9.72
N LYS A 189 4.75 -16.18 10.08
CA LYS A 189 3.89 -16.92 9.14
C LYS A 189 2.78 -16.05 8.55
N ASP A 190 2.34 -15.02 9.28
CA ASP A 190 1.22 -14.18 8.87
C ASP A 190 1.57 -13.26 7.69
N ASN A 191 2.85 -13.09 7.39
CA ASN A 191 3.32 -12.41 6.19
C ASN A 191 3.22 -13.27 4.92
N TYR A 192 2.81 -14.53 5.05
CA TYR A 192 2.87 -15.50 3.96
C TYR A 192 1.60 -16.32 3.77
N THR A 193 1.39 -16.75 2.53
CA THR A 193 0.48 -17.83 2.14
C THR A 193 1.29 -19.07 1.79
N LEU A 194 0.74 -20.25 2.08
CA LEU A 194 1.30 -21.54 1.70
C LEU A 194 0.49 -22.11 0.54
N GLU A 195 1.19 -22.48 -0.54
CA GLU A 195 0.63 -23.09 -1.74
C GLU A 195 1.31 -24.42 -2.08
#